data_AF-A0A4Z0QE47-F1
#
_entry.id   AF-A0A4Z0QE47-F1
#
_cell.length_a   1.000
_cell.length_b   1.000
_cell.length_c   1.000
_cell.angle_alpha   90.00
_cell.angle_beta   90.00
_cell.angle_gamma   90.00
#
_symmetry.space_group_name_H-M   'P 1'
#
loop_
_entity.id
_entity.type
_entity.pdbx_description
1 polymer ?
#
loop_
_entity_poly.entity_id
_entity_poly.type
_entity_poly.pdbx_seq_one_letter_code
_entity_poly.pdbx_strand_id
1 'polypeptide(L)'
;MPLVYSSLTDRALCDAATAEIDFELLTYSARDVNSDLDDKRAERLQSSATAQLATVEARLASAEAILALPSLTADEREKKENELSSLKIQRKKLQKRLLQVSGLAEFLTDVDIAQNDQQVALLNDIKAGIAQHRTTLSA
;
A
#
# COMPACT_ATOMS: atom_id res chain seq x y z
N MET A 1 17.23 -25.48 5.20
CA MET A 1 17.45 -26.70 6.02
C MET A 1 16.11 -27.42 6.09
N PRO A 2 16.03 -28.71 5.75
CA PRO A 2 14.76 -29.43 5.82
C PRO A 2 14.27 -29.50 7.27
N LEU A 3 12.97 -29.28 7.47
CA LEU A 3 12.34 -29.44 8.77
C LEU A 3 12.35 -30.93 9.18
N VAL A 4 12.62 -31.17 10.45
CA VAL A 4 12.65 -32.52 11.03
C VAL A 4 11.42 -32.68 11.92
N TYR A 5 10.53 -33.60 11.56
CA TYR A 5 9.25 -33.81 12.25
C TYR A 5 9.34 -34.79 13.42
N SER A 6 10.53 -35.28 13.78
CA SER A 6 10.72 -36.28 14.83
C SER A 6 10.33 -35.81 16.23
N SER A 7 10.16 -34.49 16.44
CA SER A 7 9.61 -33.91 17.67
C SER A 7 8.09 -34.10 17.82
N LEU A 8 7.38 -34.40 16.73
CA LEU A 8 5.96 -34.74 16.73
C LEU A 8 5.82 -36.24 16.96
N THR A 9 5.87 -36.66 18.23
CA THR A 9 6.06 -38.07 18.60
C THR A 9 4.80 -38.92 18.49
N ASP A 10 3.63 -38.31 18.43
CA ASP A 10 2.34 -38.98 18.32
C ASP A 10 1.37 -38.20 17.41
N ARG A 11 0.26 -38.85 17.06
CA ARG A 11 -0.75 -38.26 16.17
C ARG A 11 -1.42 -37.03 16.79
N ALA A 12 -1.58 -36.98 18.11
CA ALA A 12 -2.20 -35.84 18.79
C ALA A 12 -1.31 -34.59 18.69
N LEU A 13 0.02 -34.75 18.80
CA LEU A 13 0.98 -33.68 18.57
C LEU A 13 0.99 -33.23 17.12
N CYS A 14 0.87 -34.13 16.14
CA CYS A 14 0.69 -33.74 14.74
C CYS A 14 -0.60 -32.94 14.51
N ASP A 15 -1.70 -33.35 15.15
CA ASP A 15 -2.99 -32.67 15.03
C ASP A 15 -2.94 -31.27 15.67
N ALA A 16 -2.31 -31.15 16.85
CA ALA A 16 -2.06 -29.86 17.49
C ALA A 16 -1.16 -28.95 16.63
N ALA A 17 -0.04 -29.48 16.12
CA ALA A 17 0.85 -28.71 15.25
C ALA A 17 0.15 -28.26 13.95
N THR A 18 -0.72 -29.11 13.38
CA THR A 18 -1.53 -28.74 12.21
C THR A 18 -2.47 -27.58 12.54
N ALA A 19 -3.12 -27.60 13.70
CA ALA A 19 -4.02 -26.53 14.13
C ALA A 19 -3.29 -25.19 14.32
N GLU A 20 -2.07 -25.21 14.88
CA GLU A 20 -1.23 -24.01 15.00
C GLU A 20 -0.84 -23.45 13.62
N ILE A 21 -0.42 -24.32 12.69
CA ILE A 21 -0.10 -23.89 11.32
C ILE A 21 -1.33 -23.32 10.60
N ASP A 22 -2.51 -23.91 10.80
CA ASP A 22 -3.76 -23.39 10.26
C ASP A 22 -4.13 -22.02 10.82
N PHE A 23 -3.88 -21.80 12.11
CA PHE A 23 -4.06 -20.49 12.72
C PHE A 23 -3.08 -19.44 12.17
N GLU A 24 -1.81 -19.78 11.99
CA GLU A 24 -0.83 -18.90 11.37
C GLU A 24 -1.21 -18.57 9.91
N LEU A 25 -1.65 -19.54 9.12
CA LEU A 25 -2.16 -19.32 7.75
C LEU A 25 -3.34 -18.33 7.71
N LEU A 26 -4.25 -18.41 8.68
CA LEU A 26 -5.34 -17.43 8.82
C LEU A 26 -4.81 -16.02 9.12
N THR A 27 -3.75 -15.91 9.93
CA THR A 27 -3.13 -14.62 10.27
C THR A 27 -2.49 -13.98 9.03
N TYR A 28 -1.81 -14.75 8.19
CA TYR A 28 -1.26 -14.25 6.91
C TYR A 28 -2.35 -13.87 5.90
N SER A 29 -3.47 -14.60 5.88
CA SER A 29 -4.64 -14.23 5.07
C SER A 29 -5.28 -12.93 5.55
N ALA A 30 -5.34 -12.69 6.86
CA ALA A 30 -5.81 -11.42 7.41
C ALA A 30 -4.86 -10.26 7.11
N ARG A 31 -3.55 -10.50 7.05
CA ARG A 31 -2.55 -9.50 6.65
C ARG A 31 -2.74 -9.08 5.19
N ASP A 32 -3.01 -10.02 4.30
CA ASP A 32 -3.31 -9.77 2.89
C ASP A 32 -4.49 -8.81 2.71
N VAL A 33 -5.60 -9.10 3.39
CA VAL A 33 -6.81 -8.24 3.39
C VAL A 33 -6.53 -6.83 3.94
N ASN A 34 -5.65 -6.71 4.92
CA ASN A 34 -5.25 -5.40 5.45
C ASN A 34 -4.36 -4.63 4.46
N SER A 35 -3.46 -5.31 3.75
CA SER A 35 -2.64 -4.71 2.69
C SER A 35 -3.52 -4.14 1.58
N ASP A 36 -4.50 -4.91 1.11
CA ASP A 36 -5.51 -4.48 0.13
C ASP A 36 -6.24 -3.19 0.55
N LEU A 37 -6.54 -3.06 1.85
CA LEU A 37 -7.22 -1.89 2.38
C LEU A 37 -6.29 -0.67 2.39
N ASP A 38 -5.01 -0.87 2.72
CA ASP A 38 -4.01 0.19 2.72
C ASP A 38 -3.67 0.65 1.28
N ASP A 39 -3.64 -0.26 0.31
CA ASP A 39 -3.53 0.07 -1.12
C ASP A 39 -4.73 0.91 -1.59
N LYS A 40 -5.96 0.50 -1.27
CA LYS A 40 -7.16 1.30 -1.55
C LYS A 40 -7.13 2.69 -0.88
N ARG A 41 -6.53 2.81 0.30
CA ARG A 41 -6.32 4.12 0.95
C ARG A 41 -5.29 4.95 0.19
N ALA A 42 -4.19 4.34 -0.25
CA ALA A 42 -3.18 5.00 -1.08
C ALA A 42 -3.77 5.49 -2.41
N GLU A 43 -4.53 4.65 -3.12
CA GLU A 43 -5.26 5.01 -4.34
C GLU A 43 -6.23 6.17 -4.12
N ARG A 44 -7.00 6.16 -3.01
CA ARG A 44 -7.88 7.27 -2.65
C ARG A 44 -7.12 8.56 -2.37
N LEU A 45 -5.98 8.48 -1.70
CA LEU A 45 -5.12 9.64 -1.45
C LEU A 45 -4.53 10.19 -2.76
N GLN A 46 -4.12 9.33 -3.68
CA GLN A 46 -3.65 9.73 -5.01
C GLN A 46 -4.77 10.38 -5.82
N SER A 47 -5.95 9.77 -5.85
CA SER A 47 -7.14 10.32 -6.51
C SER A 47 -7.51 11.70 -5.96
N SER A 48 -7.46 11.86 -4.63
CA SER A 48 -7.69 13.15 -3.96
C SER A 48 -6.63 14.18 -4.33
N ALA A 49 -5.35 13.80 -4.40
CA ALA A 49 -4.28 14.70 -4.78
C ALA A 49 -4.38 15.14 -6.25
N THR A 50 -4.78 14.24 -7.15
CA THR A 50 -5.06 14.54 -8.57
C THR A 50 -6.24 15.51 -8.71
N ALA A 51 -7.34 15.30 -7.98
CA ALA A 51 -8.48 16.21 -7.98
C ALA A 51 -8.12 17.62 -7.46
N GLN A 52 -7.30 17.69 -6.40
CA GLN A 52 -6.77 18.95 -5.88
C GLN A 52 -5.85 19.63 -6.90
N LEU A 53 -5.00 18.87 -7.59
CA LEU A 53 -4.13 19.40 -8.64
C LEU A 53 -4.94 20.02 -9.78
N ALA A 54 -5.96 19.31 -10.28
CA ALA A 54 -6.86 19.83 -11.32
C ALA A 54 -7.55 21.15 -10.90
N THR A 55 -7.96 21.24 -9.63
CA THR A 55 -8.55 22.47 -9.08
C THR A 55 -7.54 23.62 -9.05
N VAL A 56 -6.30 23.35 -8.64
CA VAL A 56 -5.22 24.35 -8.62
C VAL A 56 -4.85 24.79 -10.05
N GLU A 57 -4.83 23.87 -11.01
CA GLU A 57 -4.55 24.18 -12.42
C GLU A 57 -5.65 25.05 -13.05
N ALA A 58 -6.92 24.77 -12.76
CA ALA A 58 -8.03 25.63 -13.18
C ALA A 58 -7.90 27.06 -12.59
N ARG A 59 -7.50 27.18 -11.32
CA ARG A 59 -7.27 28.49 -10.67
C ARG A 59 -6.06 29.22 -11.24
N LEU A 60 -4.99 28.51 -11.57
CA LEU A 60 -3.82 29.09 -12.24
C LEU A 60 -4.22 29.69 -13.60
N ALA A 61 -4.91 28.92 -14.43
CA ALA A 61 -5.37 29.39 -15.73
C ALA A 61 -6.27 30.63 -15.61
N SER A 62 -7.17 30.65 -14.62
CA SER A 62 -8.00 31.82 -14.33
C SER A 62 -7.18 33.04 -13.89
N ALA A 63 -6.21 32.86 -12.98
CA ALA A 63 -5.34 33.95 -12.52
C ALA A 63 -4.48 34.52 -13.67
N GLU A 64 -3.95 33.66 -14.54
CA GLU A 64 -3.18 34.08 -15.72
C GLU A 64 -4.06 34.83 -16.73
N ALA A 65 -5.29 34.37 -16.97
CA ALA A 65 -6.24 35.07 -17.84
C ALA A 65 -6.62 36.46 -17.30
N ILE A 66 -6.79 36.59 -15.97
CA ILE A 66 -7.07 37.90 -15.34
C ILE A 66 -5.86 38.82 -15.47
N LEU A 67 -4.65 38.34 -15.20
CA LEU A 67 -3.42 39.15 -15.29
C LEU A 67 -3.12 39.66 -16.71
N ALA A 68 -3.64 38.97 -17.73
CA ALA A 68 -3.57 39.39 -19.12
C ALA A 68 -4.52 40.57 -19.46
N LEU A 69 -5.45 40.93 -18.57
CA LEU A 69 -6.34 42.07 -18.79
C LEU A 69 -5.56 43.39 -18.68
N PRO A 70 -5.68 44.29 -19.68
CA PRO A 70 -4.97 45.57 -19.69
C PRO A 70 -5.55 46.59 -18.68
N SER A 71 -6.78 46.37 -18.19
CA SER A 71 -7.52 47.31 -17.34
C SER A 71 -7.30 47.12 -15.84
N LEU A 72 -6.39 46.24 -15.42
CA LEU A 72 -6.10 46.02 -14.00
C LEU A 72 -5.39 47.23 -13.40
N THR A 73 -5.86 47.66 -12.22
CA THR A 73 -5.10 48.60 -11.39
C THR A 73 -3.81 47.94 -10.87
N ALA A 74 -2.84 48.75 -10.44
CA ALA A 74 -1.58 48.25 -9.90
C ALA A 74 -1.80 47.32 -8.68
N ASP A 75 -2.67 47.71 -7.76
CA ASP A 75 -3.01 46.92 -6.56
C ASP A 75 -3.69 45.59 -6.91
N GLU A 76 -4.58 45.57 -7.91
CA GLU A 76 -5.24 44.33 -8.36
C GLU A 76 -4.25 43.39 -9.05
N ARG A 77 -3.34 43.95 -9.85
CA ARG A 77 -2.27 43.20 -10.49
C ARG A 77 -1.35 42.55 -9.45
N GLU A 78 -0.87 43.31 -8.47
CA GLU A 78 -0.02 42.80 -7.39
C GLU A 78 -0.72 41.68 -6.60
N LYS A 79 -1.98 41.87 -6.21
CA LYS A 79 -2.78 40.83 -5.53
C LYS A 79 -2.87 39.56 -6.37
N LYS A 80 -3.10 39.68 -7.67
CA LYS A 80 -3.21 38.54 -8.59
C LYS A 80 -1.88 37.85 -8.85
N GLU A 81 -0.77 38.59 -8.89
CA GLU A 81 0.59 38.02 -9.00
C GLU A 81 0.98 37.23 -7.74
N ASN A 82 0.61 37.74 -6.56
CA ASN A 82 0.79 37.04 -5.29
C ASN A 82 -0.06 35.76 -5.22
N GLU A 83 -1.32 35.82 -5.65
CA GLU A 83 -2.21 34.65 -5.76
C GLU A 83 -1.63 33.60 -6.73
N LEU A 84 -1.16 34.03 -7.91
CA LEU A 84 -0.53 33.16 -8.90
C LEU A 84 0.71 32.47 -8.34
N SER A 85 1.54 33.20 -7.60
CA SER A 85 2.75 32.67 -6.97
C SER A 85 2.41 31.62 -5.90
N SER A 86 1.40 31.87 -5.07
CA SER A 86 0.90 30.91 -4.09
C SER A 86 0.36 29.64 -4.77
N LEU A 87 -0.43 29.78 -5.83
CA LEU A 87 -0.98 28.65 -6.58
C LEU A 87 0.14 27.81 -7.25
N LYS A 88 1.20 28.45 -7.77
CA LYS A 88 2.38 27.75 -8.32
C LYS A 88 3.10 26.92 -7.26
N ILE A 89 3.22 27.44 -6.03
CA ILE A 89 3.79 26.70 -4.89
C ILE A 89 2.90 25.51 -4.51
N GLN A 90 1.58 25.72 -4.45
CA GLN A 90 0.61 24.66 -4.15
C GLN A 90 0.67 23.54 -5.20
N ARG A 91 0.72 23.89 -6.49
CA ARG A 91 0.91 22.94 -7.60
C ARG A 91 2.16 22.09 -7.41
N LYS A 92 3.31 22.71 -7.16
CA LYS A 92 4.59 22.00 -6.93
C LYS A 92 4.52 21.05 -5.72
N LYS A 93 3.87 21.47 -4.62
CA LYS A 93 3.68 20.62 -3.44
C LYS A 93 2.83 19.39 -3.75
N LEU A 94 1.73 19.57 -4.48
CA LEU A 94 0.85 18.47 -4.90
C LEU A 94 1.55 17.51 -5.87
N GLN A 95 2.30 18.04 -6.84
CA GLN A 95 3.10 17.22 -7.76
C GLN A 95 4.18 16.41 -7.03
N LYS A 96 4.90 17.03 -6.08
CA LYS A 96 5.87 16.31 -5.24
C LYS A 96 5.20 15.21 -4.42
N ARG A 97 4.02 15.49 -3.85
CA ARG A 97 3.25 14.50 -3.09
C ARG A 97 2.83 13.33 -3.97
N LEU A 98 2.36 13.58 -5.19
CA LEU A 98 2.01 12.53 -6.16
C LEU A 98 3.21 11.65 -6.50
N LEU A 99 4.40 12.25 -6.72
CA LEU A 99 5.62 11.51 -7.03
C LEU A 99 6.14 10.67 -5.85
N GLN A 100 6.00 11.15 -4.62
CA GLN A 100 6.42 10.42 -3.42
C GLN A 100 5.47 9.28 -3.06
N VAL A 101 4.19 9.40 -3.43
CA VAL A 101 3.16 8.40 -3.13
C VAL A 101 3.21 7.22 -4.10
N SER A 102 3.67 7.39 -5.35
CA SER A 102 3.63 6.28 -6.32
C SER A 102 4.81 5.30 -6.18
N GLY A 103 6.05 5.71 -6.45
CA GLY A 103 7.11 4.72 -6.74
C GLY A 103 7.67 3.90 -5.57
N LEU A 104 7.86 4.51 -4.39
CA LEU A 104 8.43 3.79 -3.24
C LEU A 104 7.36 2.99 -2.49
N ALA A 105 6.14 3.52 -2.40
CA ALA A 105 5.05 2.83 -1.71
C ALA A 105 4.62 1.58 -2.48
N GLU A 106 4.44 1.69 -3.81
CA GLU A 106 4.15 0.55 -4.68
C GLU A 106 5.21 -0.55 -4.55
N PHE A 107 6.50 -0.18 -4.61
CA PHE A 107 7.59 -1.15 -4.44
C PHE A 107 7.57 -1.84 -3.07
N LEU A 108 7.28 -1.11 -1.98
CA LEU A 108 7.22 -1.71 -0.64
C LEU A 108 6.00 -2.62 -0.48
N THR A 109 4.85 -2.25 -1.06
CA THR A 109 3.67 -3.14 -1.15
C THR A 109 4.03 -4.43 -1.88
N ASP A 110 4.67 -4.36 -3.05
CA ASP A 110 5.07 -5.56 -3.82
C ASP A 110 6.00 -6.48 -3.01
N VAL A 111 6.93 -5.88 -2.24
CA VAL A 111 7.82 -6.63 -1.34
C VAL A 111 7.04 -7.32 -0.23
N ASP A 112 6.09 -6.63 0.40
CA ASP A 112 5.27 -7.22 1.47
C ASP A 112 4.38 -8.36 0.96
N ILE A 113 3.76 -8.21 -0.23
CA ILE A 113 2.99 -9.28 -0.90
C ILE A 113 3.89 -10.49 -1.16
N ALA A 114 5.07 -10.28 -1.77
CA ALA A 114 5.99 -11.38 -2.07
C ALA A 114 6.47 -12.12 -0.81
N GLN A 115 6.68 -11.40 0.30
CA GLN A 115 7.01 -12.02 1.59
C GLN A 115 5.83 -12.82 2.15
N ASN A 116 4.61 -12.30 2.06
CA ASN A 116 3.39 -12.97 2.50
C ASN A 116 3.18 -14.29 1.73
N ASP A 117 3.29 -14.25 0.40
CA ASP A 117 3.15 -15.42 -0.48
C ASP A 117 4.17 -16.51 -0.16
N GLN A 118 5.45 -16.14 0.03
CA GLN A 118 6.49 -17.10 0.39
C GLN A 118 6.22 -17.76 1.74
N GLN A 119 5.69 -17.00 2.70
CA GLN A 119 5.39 -17.51 4.03
C GLN A 119 4.17 -18.42 4.03
N VAL A 120 3.13 -18.10 3.26
CA VAL A 120 1.96 -18.97 3.03
C VAL A 120 2.39 -20.27 2.33
N ALA A 121 3.24 -20.19 1.31
CA ALA A 121 3.76 -21.36 0.63
C ALA A 121 4.55 -22.27 1.60
N LEU A 122 5.46 -21.68 2.39
CA LEU A 122 6.22 -22.40 3.39
C LEU A 122 5.32 -23.10 4.42
N LEU A 123 4.32 -22.40 4.97
CA LEU A 123 3.41 -22.99 5.97
C LEU A 123 2.57 -24.14 5.38
N ASN A 124 2.15 -24.04 4.11
CA ASN A 124 1.47 -25.13 3.42
C ASN A 124 2.38 -26.34 3.22
N ASP A 125 3.65 -26.14 2.84
CA ASP A 125 4.64 -27.23 2.73
C ASP A 125 4.87 -27.91 4.09
N ILE A 126 4.95 -27.13 5.17
CA ILE A 126 5.07 -27.64 6.54
C ILE A 126 3.85 -28.48 6.90
N LYS A 127 2.64 -27.97 6.64
CA LYS A 127 1.39 -28.68 6.90
C LYS A 127 1.35 -30.03 6.15
N ALA A 128 1.77 -30.05 4.89
CA ALA A 128 1.89 -31.28 4.10
C ALA A 128 2.89 -32.26 4.72
N GLY A 129 4.04 -31.76 5.19
CA GLY A 129 5.05 -32.57 5.88
C GLY A 129 4.55 -33.16 7.20
N ILE A 130 3.82 -32.38 8.01
CA ILE A 130 3.16 -32.87 9.24
C ILE A 130 2.17 -33.99 8.89
N ALA A 131 1.33 -33.78 7.88
CA ALA A 131 0.36 -34.78 7.44
C ALA A 131 1.04 -36.08 7.01
N GLN A 132 2.15 -35.99 6.25
CA GLN A 132 2.93 -37.16 5.84
C GLN A 132 3.54 -37.89 7.04
N HIS A 133 4.20 -37.17 7.97
CA HIS A 133 4.78 -37.74 9.18
C HIS A 133 3.73 -38.43 10.05
N ARG A 134 2.56 -37.81 10.22
CA ARG A 134 1.42 -38.38 10.98
C ARG A 134 1.01 -39.76 10.49
N THR A 135 1.08 -40.03 9.18
CA THR A 135 0.74 -41.36 8.63
C THR A 135 1.68 -42.47 9.07
N THR A 136 2.92 -42.12 9.46
CA THR A 136 3.94 -43.07 9.92
C THR A 136 3.80 -43.45 11.39
N LEU A 137 3.01 -42.69 12.16
CA LEU A 137 2.81 -42.90 13.59
C LEU A 137 1.68 -43.91 13.83
N SER A 138 1.83 -44.72 14.88
CA SER A 138 0.79 -45.64 15.34
C SER A 138 -0.48 -44.88 15.72
N ALA A 139 -1.63 -45.53 15.54
CA ALA A 139 -2.94 -44.98 15.88
C ALA A 139 -3.09 -44.76 17.39
#